data_AF-A0A182ESH3-F1
#
_entry.id   AF-A0A182ESH3-F1
#
_cell.length_a   1.000
_cell.length_b   1.000
_cell.length_c   1.000
_cell.angle_alpha   90.00
_cell.angle_beta   90.00
_cell.angle_gamma   90.00
#
_symmetry.space_group_name_H-M   'P 1'
#
loop_
_entity.id
_entity.type
_entity.pdbx_description
1 polymer ?
#
loop_
_entity_poly.entity_id
_entity_poly.type
_entity_poly.pdbx_seq_one_letter_code
_entity_poly.pdbx_strand_id
1 'polypeptide(L)'
;MSVRRKNTRVVTGVKSIGIKTVDEYFKQAIAPLAVSIEMRGVLESALVKWRNDCGIGPAGTIRQGLRLMLARTKTAALNVSPPNSPHKSHNSTELVNNTPSFAICSDEKTYPMIVTRGVFPAQLQKTFDSMSELLDICAKILVNTDPLLTK
;
A
#
# COMPACT_ATOMS: atom_id res chain seq x y z
N MET A 1 -39.28 -17.83 -68.66
CA MET A 1 -39.25 -16.69 -67.72
C MET A 1 -37.99 -16.79 -66.85
N SER A 2 -37.06 -15.84 -66.97
CA SER A 2 -35.79 -15.85 -66.21
C SER A 2 -35.90 -14.89 -65.03
N VAL A 3 -35.80 -15.40 -63.80
CA VAL A 3 -35.86 -14.60 -62.57
C VAL A 3 -34.44 -14.12 -62.25
N ARG A 4 -34.17 -12.84 -62.53
CA ARG A 4 -32.88 -12.18 -62.28
C ARG A 4 -32.68 -12.04 -60.76
N ARG A 5 -31.87 -12.92 -60.15
CA ARG A 5 -31.52 -12.84 -58.73
C ARG A 5 -30.67 -11.60 -58.48
N LYS A 6 -31.24 -10.67 -57.69
CA LYS A 6 -30.58 -9.44 -57.24
C LYS A 6 -29.58 -9.85 -56.15
N ASN A 7 -28.30 -9.99 -56.49
CA ASN A 7 -27.24 -10.14 -55.50
C ASN A 7 -27.09 -8.80 -54.76
N THR A 8 -27.82 -8.65 -53.66
CA THR A 8 -27.58 -7.59 -52.68
C THR A 8 -26.24 -7.91 -52.03
N ARG A 9 -25.17 -7.26 -52.51
CA ARG A 9 -23.87 -7.26 -51.84
C ARG A 9 -24.11 -6.67 -50.45
N VAL A 10 -24.07 -7.51 -49.42
CA VAL A 10 -24.11 -7.05 -48.04
C VAL A 10 -22.82 -6.25 -47.83
N VAL A 11 -22.96 -4.92 -47.86
CA VAL A 11 -21.89 -4.03 -47.44
C VAL A 11 -21.83 -4.13 -45.93
N THR A 12 -21.06 -5.09 -45.42
CA THR A 12 -20.51 -5.04 -44.06
C THR A 12 -19.45 -3.95 -44.00
N GLY A 13 -19.85 -2.72 -44.32
CA GLY A 13 -19.07 -1.54 -44.04
C GLY A 13 -19.14 -1.33 -42.54
N VAL A 14 -18.19 -1.90 -41.80
CA VAL A 14 -17.87 -1.39 -40.47
C VAL A 14 -17.64 0.10 -40.68
N LYS A 15 -18.58 0.94 -40.22
CA LYS A 15 -18.51 2.38 -40.46
C LYS A 15 -17.16 2.84 -39.92
N SER A 16 -16.28 3.31 -40.78
CA SER A 16 -14.92 3.76 -40.43
C SER A 16 -14.93 4.81 -39.30
N ILE A 17 -16.04 5.54 -39.14
CA ILE A 17 -16.35 6.38 -37.99
C ILE A 17 -16.21 5.61 -36.65
N GLY A 18 -16.80 4.41 -36.55
CA GLY A 18 -16.75 3.59 -35.34
C GLY A 18 -15.34 3.09 -35.01
N ILE A 19 -14.55 2.76 -36.04
CA ILE A 19 -13.15 2.34 -35.86
C ILE A 19 -12.29 3.52 -35.39
N LYS A 20 -12.47 4.72 -35.96
CA LYS A 20 -11.75 5.93 -35.53
C LYS A 20 -12.09 6.33 -34.09
N THR A 21 -13.36 6.25 -33.69
CA THR A 21 -13.74 6.53 -32.30
C THR A 21 -13.14 5.53 -31.33
N VAL A 22 -13.08 4.24 -31.70
CA VAL A 22 -12.45 3.20 -30.87
C VAL A 22 -10.93 3.45 -30.76
N ASP A 23 -10.26 3.79 -31.85
CA ASP A 23 -8.83 4.14 -31.86
C ASP A 23 -8.52 5.35 -30.96
N GLU A 24 -9.34 6.39 -30.99
CA GLU A 24 -9.19 7.54 -30.11
C GLU A 24 -9.39 7.19 -28.63
N TYR A 25 -10.33 6.30 -28.30
CA TYR A 25 -10.46 5.80 -26.93
C TYR A 25 -9.22 5.02 -26.49
N PHE A 26 -8.67 4.16 -27.35
CA PHE A 26 -7.42 3.44 -27.03
C PHE A 26 -6.26 4.41 -26.79
N LYS A 27 -6.07 5.39 -27.67
CA LYS A 27 -5.02 6.42 -27.51
C LYS A 27 -5.14 7.17 -26.18
N GLN A 28 -6.36 7.56 -25.80
CA GLN A 28 -6.60 8.25 -24.54
C GLN A 28 -6.42 7.35 -23.31
N ALA A 29 -6.62 6.04 -23.43
CA ALA A 29 -6.50 5.08 -22.34
C ALA A 29 -5.05 4.61 -22.11
N ILE A 30 -4.17 4.62 -23.12
CA ILE A 30 -2.80 4.08 -23.00
C ILE A 30 -2.02 4.75 -21.88
N ALA A 31 -2.00 6.09 -21.83
CA ALA A 31 -1.22 6.83 -20.84
C ALA A 31 -1.66 6.56 -19.38
N PRO A 32 -2.96 6.68 -19.01
CA PRO A 32 -3.38 6.38 -17.65
C PRO A 32 -3.23 4.90 -17.28
N LEU A 33 -3.36 3.97 -18.24
CA LEU A 33 -3.08 2.56 -18.01
C LEU A 33 -1.60 2.31 -17.69
N ALA A 34 -0.68 2.93 -18.43
CA ALA A 34 0.75 2.81 -18.17
C ALA A 34 1.11 3.31 -16.77
N VAL A 35 0.60 4.48 -16.38
CA VAL A 35 0.80 5.06 -15.04
C VAL A 35 0.20 4.15 -13.96
N SER A 36 -0.98 3.57 -14.19
CA SER A 36 -1.59 2.62 -13.25
C SER A 36 -0.76 1.34 -13.06
N ILE A 37 -0.16 0.80 -14.12
CA ILE A 37 0.71 -0.38 -14.05
C ILE A 37 1.97 -0.06 -13.24
N GLU A 38 2.57 1.10 -13.47
CA GLU A 38 3.74 1.56 -12.71
C GLU A 38 3.42 1.73 -11.22
N MET A 39 2.35 2.45 -10.88
CA MET A 39 1.89 2.62 -9.50
C MET A 39 1.66 1.28 -8.80
N ARG A 40 1.06 0.32 -9.49
CA ARG A 40 0.87 -1.04 -8.98
C ARG A 40 2.20 -1.74 -8.70
N GLY A 41 3.17 -1.64 -9.62
CA GLY A 41 4.49 -2.24 -9.45
C GLY A 41 5.25 -1.68 -8.24
N VAL A 42 5.19 -0.35 -8.04
CA VAL A 42 5.77 0.31 -6.87
C VAL A 42 5.13 -0.18 -5.57
N LEU A 43 3.80 -0.27 -5.53
CA LEU A 43 3.06 -0.79 -4.37
C LEU A 43 3.41 -2.25 -4.06
N GLU A 44 3.43 -3.12 -5.06
CA GLU A 44 3.76 -4.54 -4.89
C GLU A 44 5.19 -4.72 -4.37
N SER A 45 6.15 -3.95 -4.90
CA SER A 45 7.55 -3.96 -4.45
C SER A 45 7.68 -3.54 -2.98
N ALA A 46 7.05 -2.43 -2.60
CA ALA A 46 7.06 -1.94 -1.21
C ALA A 46 6.39 -2.93 -0.24
N LEU A 47 5.28 -3.54 -0.66
CA LEU A 47 4.60 -4.56 0.13
C LEU A 47 5.47 -5.81 0.32
N VAL A 48 6.18 -6.27 -0.72
CA VAL A 48 7.13 -7.40 -0.60
C VAL A 48 8.28 -7.04 0.35
N LYS A 49 8.86 -5.85 0.22
CA LYS A 49 9.93 -5.35 1.10
C LYS A 49 9.49 -5.35 2.57
N TRP A 50 8.34 -4.74 2.87
CA TRP A 50 7.78 -4.71 4.23
C TRP A 50 7.53 -6.12 4.78
N ARG A 51 6.98 -7.03 3.98
CA ARG A 51 6.75 -8.42 4.41
C ARG A 51 8.04 -9.15 4.78
N ASN A 52 9.08 -8.98 3.95
CA ASN A 52 10.40 -9.55 4.20
C ASN A 52 11.01 -8.98 5.49
N ASP A 53 10.96 -7.67 5.68
CA ASP A 53 11.48 -7.01 6.89
C ASP A 53 10.69 -7.41 8.15
N CYS A 54 9.37 -7.55 8.03
CA CYS A 54 8.51 -8.08 9.10
C CYS A 54 8.78 -9.56 9.38
N GLY A 55 9.36 -10.32 8.44
CA GLY A 55 9.58 -11.75 8.54
C GLY A 55 8.30 -12.57 8.39
N ILE A 56 7.33 -12.07 7.64
CA ILE A 56 6.15 -12.85 7.26
C ILE A 56 6.37 -13.46 5.87
N GLY A 57 5.87 -14.68 5.65
CA GLY A 57 6.06 -15.39 4.39
C GLY A 57 5.46 -14.65 3.17
N PRO A 58 5.74 -15.11 1.94
CA PRO A 58 5.27 -14.47 0.71
C PRO A 58 3.74 -14.47 0.55
N ALA A 59 3.03 -15.34 1.26
CA ALA A 59 1.56 -15.35 1.37
C ALA A 59 1.05 -14.65 2.65
N GLY A 60 1.94 -14.01 3.42
CA GLY A 60 1.63 -13.30 4.65
C GLY A 60 0.79 -12.06 4.38
N THR A 61 -0.23 -11.89 5.20
CA THR A 61 -1.18 -10.78 5.12
C THR A 61 -0.74 -9.59 5.96
N ILE A 62 -1.22 -8.38 5.63
CA ILE A 62 -0.96 -7.17 6.42
C ILE A 62 -1.40 -7.37 7.88
N ARG A 63 -2.56 -8.00 8.09
CA ARG A 63 -3.07 -8.32 9.44
C ARG A 63 -2.11 -9.19 10.25
N GLN A 64 -1.49 -10.20 9.62
CA GLN A 64 -0.49 -11.04 10.29
C GLN A 64 0.76 -10.25 10.64
N GLY A 65 1.26 -9.41 9.73
CA GLY A 65 2.41 -8.54 10.00
C GLY A 65 2.14 -7.57 11.15
N LEU A 66 0.98 -6.91 11.18
CA LEU A 66 0.60 -6.01 12.28
C LEU A 66 0.54 -6.73 13.64
N ARG A 67 0.00 -7.95 13.69
CA ARG A 67 0.00 -8.76 14.92
C ARG A 67 1.40 -9.11 15.37
N LEU A 68 2.30 -9.44 14.43
CA LEU A 68 3.69 -9.77 14.73
C LEU A 68 4.48 -8.54 15.21
N MET A 69 4.29 -7.39 14.57
CA MET A 69 4.86 -6.11 15.01
C MET A 69 4.42 -5.76 16.44
N LEU A 70 3.13 -5.94 16.75
CA LEU A 70 2.58 -5.77 18.10
C LEU A 70 3.23 -6.72 19.11
N ALA A 71 3.34 -8.01 18.78
CA ALA A 71 3.97 -8.99 19.66
C ALA A 71 5.44 -8.65 19.92
N ARG A 72 6.22 -8.34 18.88
CA ARG A 72 7.64 -7.96 19.00
C ARG A 72 7.82 -6.67 19.79
N THR A 73 6.93 -5.70 19.64
CA THR A 73 6.95 -4.45 20.42
C THR A 73 6.71 -4.72 21.90
N LYS A 74 5.71 -5.55 22.24
CA LYS A 74 5.46 -5.96 23.63
C LYS A 74 6.67 -6.68 24.23
N THR A 75 7.30 -7.59 23.49
CA THR A 75 8.52 -8.26 23.94
C THR A 75 9.67 -7.27 24.16
N ALA A 76 9.85 -6.31 23.24
CA ALA A 76 10.87 -5.28 23.40
C ALA A 76 10.60 -4.42 24.64
N ALA A 77 9.34 -4.07 24.93
CA ALA A 77 8.95 -3.30 26.11
C ALA A 77 9.23 -4.05 27.42
N LEU A 78 8.96 -5.35 27.46
CA LEU A 78 9.26 -6.20 28.61
C LEU A 78 10.76 -6.30 28.87
N ASN A 79 11.59 -6.32 27.83
CA ASN A 79 13.04 -6.40 27.96
C ASN A 79 13.69 -5.08 28.45
N VAL A 80 13.00 -3.94 28.30
CA VAL A 80 13.46 -2.63 28.81
C VAL A 80 13.12 -2.46 30.30
N SER A 81 12.16 -3.23 30.82
CA SER A 81 11.78 -3.21 32.24
C SER A 81 12.68 -4.15 33.05
N PRO A 82 13.46 -3.68 34.04
CA PRO A 82 14.23 -4.56 34.92
C PRO A 82 13.29 -5.50 35.70
N PRO A 83 13.73 -6.71 36.10
CA PRO A 83 12.98 -7.50 37.07
C PRO A 83 12.83 -6.68 38.36
N ASN A 84 11.61 -6.61 38.90
CA ASN A 84 11.28 -5.86 40.11
C ASN A 84 12.24 -6.22 41.24
N SER A 85 13.26 -5.39 41.49
CA SER A 85 14.06 -5.48 42.71
C SER A 85 13.34 -4.70 43.82
N PRO A 86 13.42 -5.10 45.10
CA PRO A 86 12.64 -4.47 46.17
C PRO A 86 13.11 -3.05 46.55
N HIS A 87 14.13 -2.50 45.88
CA HIS A 87 14.74 -1.25 46.26
C HIS A 87 15.19 -0.44 45.03
N LYS A 88 14.37 0.51 44.60
CA LYS A 88 14.84 1.87 44.25
C LYS A 88 13.68 2.77 43.87
N SER A 89 13.56 3.91 44.56
CA SER A 89 12.92 5.10 44.05
C SER A 89 13.74 5.64 42.87
N HIS A 90 13.23 5.51 41.64
CA HIS A 90 13.78 6.24 40.50
C HIS A 90 12.65 6.62 39.54
N ASN A 91 12.62 7.91 39.20
CA ASN A 91 11.78 8.63 38.25
C ASN A 91 11.02 7.76 37.25
N SER A 92 9.75 7.49 37.55
CA SER A 92 8.81 6.76 36.69
C SER A 92 8.61 7.39 35.31
N THR A 93 8.88 8.70 35.17
CA THR A 93 8.65 9.47 33.94
C THR A 93 9.62 9.16 32.80
N GLU A 94 10.90 8.86 33.08
CA GLU A 94 11.88 8.51 32.02
C GLU A 94 11.68 7.08 31.50
N LEU A 95 11.23 6.16 32.35
CA LEU A 95 11.00 4.76 31.98
C LEU A 95 9.83 4.62 31.00
N VAL A 96 8.77 5.42 31.17
CA VAL A 96 7.60 5.45 30.27
C VAL A 96 7.97 5.99 28.89
N ASN A 97 8.85 6.99 28.81
CA ASN A 97 9.27 7.59 27.54
C ASN A 97 10.19 6.66 26.72
N ASN A 98 10.96 5.80 27.38
CA ASN A 98 11.86 4.87 26.71
C ASN A 98 11.22 3.52 26.35
N THR A 99 10.02 3.24 26.86
CA THR A 99 9.32 1.98 26.58
C THR A 99 8.83 1.95 25.13
N PRO A 100 9.27 0.99 24.31
CA PRO A 100 8.88 0.90 22.91
C PRO A 100 7.37 0.66 22.79
N SER A 101 6.71 1.54 22.04
CA SER A 101 5.29 1.44 21.70
C SER A 101 5.03 2.05 20.33
N PHE A 102 3.96 1.62 19.66
CA PHE A 102 3.53 2.25 18.42
C PHE A 102 2.02 2.37 18.37
N ALA A 103 1.55 3.31 17.58
CA ALA A 103 0.15 3.51 17.25
C ALA A 103 -0.02 3.73 15.75
N ILE A 104 -1.21 3.40 15.25
CA ILE A 104 -1.65 3.81 13.92
C ILE A 104 -2.58 5.00 14.14
N CYS A 105 -2.17 6.15 13.61
CA CYS A 105 -2.93 7.40 13.67
C CYS A 105 -3.36 7.79 12.26
N SER A 106 -4.21 8.80 12.14
CA SER A 106 -4.50 9.45 10.86
C SER A 106 -3.70 10.73 10.75
N ASP A 107 -3.18 11.02 9.56
CA ASP A 107 -2.58 12.32 9.24
C ASP A 107 -3.66 13.40 9.02
N GLU A 108 -3.23 14.63 8.69
CA GLU A 108 -4.12 15.78 8.40
C GLU A 108 -5.10 15.52 7.24
N LYS A 109 -4.74 14.60 6.34
CA LYS A 109 -5.53 14.20 5.17
C LYS A 109 -6.32 12.91 5.42
N THR A 110 -6.38 12.44 6.66
CA THR A 110 -7.07 11.22 7.11
C THR A 110 -6.41 9.90 6.66
N TYR A 111 -5.19 9.93 6.11
CA TYR A 111 -4.45 8.73 5.74
C TYR A 111 -3.80 8.06 6.95
N PRO A 112 -3.76 6.73 7.00
CA PRO A 112 -3.13 6.01 8.10
C PRO A 112 -1.61 6.24 8.12
N MET A 113 -1.07 6.57 9.29
CA MET A 113 0.36 6.73 9.55
C MET A 113 0.78 5.96 10.80
N ILE A 114 2.01 5.46 10.81
CA ILE A 114 2.57 4.78 11.99
C ILE A 114 3.40 5.76 12.80
N VAL A 115 3.10 5.82 14.09
CA VAL A 115 3.85 6.62 15.06
C VAL A 115 4.52 5.66 16.03
N THR A 116 5.85 5.66 16.06
CA THR A 116 6.67 4.91 17.00
C THR A 116 7.14 5.80 18.15
N ARG A 117 7.25 5.23 19.36
CA ARG A 117 7.76 5.90 20.57
C ARG A 117 8.72 4.97 21.30
N GLY A 118 9.75 5.53 21.93
CA GLY A 118 10.79 4.76 22.61
C GLY A 118 11.83 4.18 21.66
N VAL A 119 12.72 3.34 22.19
CA VAL A 119 13.85 2.77 21.43
C VAL A 119 13.54 1.35 20.99
N PHE A 120 13.62 1.10 19.69
CA PHE A 120 13.40 -0.22 19.09
C PHE A 120 14.71 -0.90 18.71
N PRO A 121 14.78 -2.25 18.77
CA PRO A 121 15.84 -3.00 18.11
C PRO A 121 15.89 -2.71 16.61
N ALA A 122 17.09 -2.62 16.02
CA ALA A 122 17.29 -2.19 14.63
C ALA A 122 16.42 -2.94 13.61
N GLN A 123 16.25 -4.26 13.77
CA GLN A 123 15.42 -5.06 12.86
C GLN A 123 13.93 -4.74 12.97
N LEU A 124 13.45 -4.42 14.17
CA LEU A 124 12.06 -4.02 14.38
C LEU A 124 11.83 -2.58 13.90
N GLN A 125 12.81 -1.69 14.11
CA GLN A 125 12.78 -0.32 13.55
C GLN A 125 12.68 -0.35 12.03
N LYS A 126 13.50 -1.15 11.35
CA LYS A 126 13.43 -1.36 9.89
C LYS A 126 12.04 -1.82 9.41
N THR A 127 11.35 -2.63 10.21
CA THR A 127 9.99 -3.08 9.91
C THR A 127 8.99 -1.92 9.96
N PHE A 128 9.14 -1.02 10.94
CA PHE A 128 8.31 0.18 11.03
C PHE A 128 8.61 1.16 9.89
N ASP A 129 9.88 1.38 9.57
CA ASP A 129 10.30 2.30 8.50
C ASP A 129 9.74 1.87 7.14
N SER A 130 9.86 0.57 6.81
CA SER A 130 9.29 0.00 5.58
C SER A 130 7.75 0.02 5.55
N MET A 131 7.08 -0.10 6.70
CA MET A 131 5.63 0.04 6.77
C MET A 131 5.20 1.49 6.56
N SER A 132 5.92 2.45 7.13
CA SER A 132 5.67 3.89 6.91
C SER A 132 5.84 4.26 5.43
N GLU A 133 6.89 3.75 4.78
CA GLU A 133 7.11 3.91 3.33
C GLU A 133 5.95 3.31 2.51
N LEU A 134 5.47 2.11 2.88
CA LEU A 134 4.32 1.49 2.23
C LEU A 134 3.05 2.34 2.35
N LEU A 135 2.79 2.92 3.53
CA LEU A 135 1.62 3.78 3.76
C LEU A 135 1.71 5.09 2.97
N ASP A 136 2.91 5.69 2.88
CA ASP A 136 3.15 6.88 2.06
C ASP A 136 2.92 6.59 0.56
N ILE A 137 3.37 5.43 0.07
CA ILE A 137 3.07 4.99 -1.30
C ILE A 137 1.56 4.84 -1.52
N CYS A 138 0.84 4.21 -0.60
CA CYS A 138 -0.62 4.09 -0.68
C CYS A 138 -1.29 5.47 -0.75
N ALA A 139 -0.88 6.43 0.09
CA ALA A 139 -1.42 7.78 0.09
C ALA A 139 -1.14 8.50 -1.25
N LYS A 140 0.07 8.40 -1.78
CA LYS A 140 0.44 8.96 -3.10
C LYS A 140 -0.39 8.36 -4.23
N ILE A 141 -0.61 7.04 -4.23
CA ILE A 141 -1.43 6.37 -5.25
C ILE A 141 -2.87 6.85 -5.18
N LEU A 142 -3.45 7.00 -3.99
CA LEU A 142 -4.80 7.53 -3.83
C LEU A 142 -4.91 8.93 -4.45
N VAL A 143 -4.00 9.84 -4.09
CA VAL A 143 -3.97 11.22 -4.63
C VAL A 143 -3.80 11.24 -6.15
N ASN A 144 -2.95 10.38 -6.70
CA ASN A 144 -2.67 10.34 -8.14
C ASN A 144 -3.76 9.63 -8.96
N THR A 145 -4.59 8.81 -8.31
CA THR A 145 -5.66 8.07 -8.98
C THR A 145 -6.96 8.89 -9.05
N ASP A 146 -7.21 9.80 -8.10
CA ASP A 146 -8.40 10.66 -8.11
C ASP A 146 -8.62 11.40 -9.45
N PRO A 147 -7.60 12.07 -10.05
CA PRO A 147 -7.74 12.72 -11.35
C PRO A 147 -7.99 11.76 -12.52
N LEU A 148 -7.60 10.48 -12.38
CA LEU A 148 -7.82 9.45 -13.40
C LEU A 148 -9.27 8.93 -13.40
N LEU A 149 -9.96 9.04 -12.26
CA LEU A 149 -11.34 8.58 -12.07
C LEU A 149 -12.37 9.69 -12.31
N THR A 150 -11.99 10.96 -12.15
CA THR A 150 -12.84 12.10 -12.49
C THR A 150 -12.67 12.49 -13.97
N LYS A 151 -13.45 11.87 -14.85
CA LYS A 151 -13.69 12.35 -16.23
C LYS A 151 -15.17 12.45 -16.50
#